data_AF-A0A8S4HFM5-F1
#
_entry.id   AF-A0A8S4HFM5-F1
#
_cell.length_a   1.000
_cell.length_b   1.000
_cell.length_c   1.000
_cell.angle_alpha   90.00
_cell.angle_beta   90.00
_cell.angle_gamma   90.00
#
_symmetry.space_group_name_H-M   'P 1'
#
loop_
_entity.id
_entity.type
_entity.pdbx_description
1 polymer ?
#
loop_
_entity_poly.entity_id
_entity_poly.type
_entity_poly.pdbx_seq_one_letter_code
_entity_poly.pdbx_strand_id
1 'polypeptide(L)'
;MMEDSIFNYVQEFTKFKSKIDEVTGYTRDEQKCGKFKQIKLPKYNVHDSFKSSCAKSVEYVKILNPHESSKILPFCKYMHYWYYDMAKLINGFPFYSSILLFFNEIENFNDCKLYMEDIDNKKFEKITDLVEMYDDFDKFKKESIENGNTDCKHGDKCSTLYEPYVGECKANHDNPFCLKLIRFREEYNEHKKDVKYCTNKLKDLTPIISDSSSPFLVSTAAMSAISVALFVSYKFTPLGAWLRPRLPGGKKKANIVDHKMSELQNNSETEGTSYKVPYHSS
;
A
#
# COMPACT_ATOMS: atom_id res chain seq x y z
N MET A 1 -8.02 -7.10 8.99
CA MET A 1 -6.72 -6.41 9.14
C MET A 1 -5.73 -7.17 8.31
N MET A 2 -5.15 -6.55 7.28
CA MET A 2 -4.04 -7.18 6.54
C MET A 2 -2.83 -7.17 7.48
N GLU A 3 -2.26 -8.34 7.73
CA GLU A 3 -1.06 -8.51 8.54
C GLU A 3 0.08 -7.65 7.98
N ASP A 4 0.85 -7.00 8.85
CA ASP A 4 2.01 -6.18 8.46
C ASP A 4 3.12 -7.11 7.91
N SER A 5 3.07 -7.35 6.60
CA SER A 5 4.01 -8.20 5.88
C SER A 5 4.89 -7.39 4.94
N ILE A 6 6.16 -7.76 4.83
CA ILE A 6 7.13 -7.18 3.88
C ILE A 6 6.60 -7.08 2.45
N PHE A 7 5.77 -8.05 2.02
CA PHE A 7 5.14 -8.05 0.70
C PHE A 7 4.31 -6.78 0.42
N ASN A 8 3.82 -6.10 1.46
CA ASN A 8 3.07 -4.85 1.31
C ASN A 8 3.89 -3.69 0.77
N TYR A 9 5.21 -3.75 0.92
CA TYR A 9 6.11 -2.62 0.65
C TYR A 9 7.03 -2.87 -0.54
N VAL A 10 6.98 -4.06 -1.15
CA VAL A 10 7.92 -4.46 -2.23
C VAL A 10 7.92 -3.49 -3.42
N GLN A 11 6.76 -2.95 -3.80
CA GLN A 11 6.67 -1.95 -4.86
C GLN A 11 7.44 -0.64 -4.54
N GLU A 12 7.65 -0.32 -3.26
CA GLU A 12 8.43 0.84 -2.83
C GLU A 12 9.94 0.58 -2.88
N PHE A 13 10.38 -0.68 -2.93
CA PHE A 13 11.79 -1.04 -2.86
C PHE A 13 12.57 -0.50 -4.05
N THR A 14 11.99 -0.52 -5.26
CA THR A 14 12.61 0.06 -6.46
C THR A 14 12.81 1.58 -6.30
N LYS A 15 11.86 2.27 -5.68
CA LYS A 15 11.93 3.71 -5.39
C LYS A 15 13.01 4.01 -4.36
N PHE A 16 13.11 3.22 -3.29
CA PHE A 16 14.18 3.37 -2.30
C PHE A 16 15.55 3.15 -2.93
N LYS A 17 15.71 2.07 -3.71
CA LYS A 17 16.94 1.78 -4.43
C LYS A 17 17.39 2.97 -5.30
N SER A 18 16.49 3.49 -6.14
CA SER A 18 16.79 4.66 -7.00
C SER A 18 17.23 5.87 -6.19
N LYS A 19 16.49 6.23 -5.15
CA LYS A 19 16.80 7.41 -4.32
C LYS A 19 18.12 7.26 -3.56
N ILE A 20 18.42 6.06 -3.07
CA ILE A 20 19.70 5.76 -2.42
C ILE A 20 20.83 5.86 -3.43
N ASP A 21 20.66 5.35 -4.65
CA ASP A 21 21.69 5.38 -5.68
C ASP A 21 22.06 6.82 -6.09
N GLU A 22 21.13 7.76 -6.01
CA GLU A 22 21.33 9.21 -6.26
C GLU A 22 22.11 9.94 -5.15
N VAL A 23 22.28 9.34 -3.96
CA VAL A 23 22.96 9.99 -2.83
C VAL A 23 24.46 10.20 -3.12
N THR A 24 24.94 11.40 -2.77
CA THR A 24 26.35 11.81 -2.85
C THR A 24 26.88 12.23 -1.47
N GLY A 25 28.20 12.39 -1.32
CA GLY A 25 28.80 12.93 -0.09
C GLY A 25 28.91 11.96 1.11
N TYR A 26 28.98 10.65 0.88
CA TYR A 26 28.86 9.59 1.92
C TYR A 26 30.19 9.02 2.47
N THR A 27 31.33 9.69 2.23
CA THR A 27 32.68 9.12 2.45
C THR A 27 32.94 8.65 3.88
N ARG A 28 32.38 9.33 4.89
CA ARG A 28 32.55 8.97 6.31
C ARG A 28 31.84 7.66 6.65
N ASP A 29 30.59 7.52 6.20
CA ASP A 29 29.78 6.34 6.49
C ASP A 29 30.28 5.12 5.72
N GLU A 30 30.96 5.32 4.58
CA GLU A 30 31.66 4.27 3.85
C GLU A 30 32.72 3.56 4.70
N GLN A 31 33.46 4.30 5.55
CA GLN A 31 34.45 3.70 6.44
C GLN A 31 33.81 2.81 7.50
N LYS A 32 32.68 3.25 8.09
CA LYS A 32 31.92 2.48 9.09
C LYS A 32 31.36 1.20 8.46
N CYS A 33 30.69 1.31 7.31
CA CYS A 33 30.16 0.18 6.56
C CYS A 33 31.27 -0.81 6.14
N GLY A 34 32.45 -0.31 5.77
CA GLY A 34 33.62 -1.15 5.46
C GLY A 34 34.13 -1.94 6.66
N LYS A 35 34.23 -1.29 7.84
CA LYS A 35 34.59 -1.98 9.08
C LYS A 35 33.56 -3.04 9.46
N PHE A 36 32.27 -2.74 9.32
CA PHE A 36 31.20 -3.71 9.56
C PHE A 36 31.36 -4.95 8.65
N LYS A 37 31.51 -4.74 7.33
CA LYS A 37 31.76 -5.83 6.37
C LYS A 37 32.96 -6.69 6.78
N GLN A 38 34.08 -6.07 7.13
CA GLN A 38 35.30 -6.78 7.48
C GLN A 38 35.19 -7.60 8.79
N ILE A 39 34.61 -7.00 9.83
CA ILE A 39 34.61 -7.58 11.18
C ILE A 39 33.44 -8.55 11.37
N LYS A 40 32.25 -8.20 10.87
CA LYS A 40 31.00 -8.90 11.18
C LYS A 40 30.60 -9.90 10.11
N LEU A 41 31.10 -9.75 8.88
CA LEU A 41 30.73 -10.60 7.74
C LEU A 41 31.89 -11.44 7.15
N PRO A 42 32.86 -11.98 7.93
CA PRO A 42 33.99 -12.72 7.36
C PRO A 42 33.60 -14.06 6.73
N LYS A 43 32.41 -14.60 7.06
CA LYS A 43 31.86 -15.86 6.52
C LYS A 43 30.82 -15.65 5.41
N TYR A 44 30.67 -14.42 4.95
CA TYR A 44 29.68 -14.05 3.95
C TYR A 44 30.38 -13.75 2.63
N ASN A 45 29.74 -14.16 1.54
CA ASN A 45 29.99 -13.59 0.23
C ASN A 45 29.24 -12.25 0.14
N VAL A 46 29.97 -11.15 0.32
CA VAL A 46 29.41 -9.81 0.39
C VAL A 46 29.70 -9.08 -0.92
N HIS A 47 28.64 -8.61 -1.58
CA HIS A 47 28.71 -7.87 -2.83
C HIS A 47 29.68 -6.67 -2.74
N ASP A 48 30.35 -6.35 -3.85
CA ASP A 48 31.37 -5.31 -3.87
C ASP A 48 30.80 -3.92 -3.57
N SER A 49 29.57 -3.67 -3.99
CA SER A 49 28.88 -2.40 -3.72
C SER A 49 28.34 -2.27 -2.29
N PHE A 50 28.41 -3.31 -1.43
CA PHE A 50 27.85 -3.26 -0.07
C PHE A 50 28.31 -2.01 0.69
N LYS A 51 29.61 -1.69 0.61
CA LYS A 51 30.23 -0.59 1.35
C LYS A 51 29.63 0.77 0.95
N SER A 52 29.50 1.03 -0.35
CA SER A 52 28.96 2.30 -0.87
C SER A 52 27.44 2.37 -0.74
N SER A 53 26.72 1.29 -1.05
CA SER A 53 25.26 1.22 -0.89
C SER A 53 24.82 1.36 0.57
N CYS A 54 25.55 0.76 1.52
CA CYS A 54 25.32 0.96 2.95
C CYS A 54 25.48 2.44 3.34
N ALA A 55 26.58 3.08 2.93
CA ALA A 55 26.86 4.47 3.27
C ALA A 55 25.81 5.43 2.70
N LYS A 56 25.41 5.23 1.45
CA LYS A 56 24.31 5.99 0.82
C LYS A 56 22.99 5.81 1.55
N SER A 57 22.70 4.59 2.04
CA SER A 57 21.49 4.32 2.80
C SER A 57 21.49 5.02 4.17
N VAL A 58 22.66 5.15 4.82
CA VAL A 58 22.82 5.92 6.07
C VAL A 58 22.54 7.40 5.86
N GLU A 59 23.00 7.99 4.75
CA GLU A 59 22.66 9.38 4.44
C GLU A 59 21.20 9.54 4.04
N TYR A 60 20.65 8.60 3.28
CA TYR A 60 19.26 8.64 2.85
C TYR A 60 18.27 8.57 4.03
N VAL A 61 18.53 7.71 5.02
CA VAL A 61 17.65 7.59 6.20
C VAL A 61 17.65 8.85 7.07
N LYS A 62 18.71 9.67 7.05
CA LYS A 62 18.69 10.98 7.74
C LYS A 62 17.67 11.94 7.14
N ILE A 63 17.39 11.80 5.83
CA ILE A 63 16.42 12.62 5.09
C ILE A 63 14.99 12.07 5.28
N LEU A 64 14.85 10.75 5.37
CA LEU A 64 13.61 10.10 5.78
C LEU A 64 13.39 10.38 7.27
N ASN A 65 12.72 11.50 7.62
CA ASN A 65 12.40 11.88 9.00
C ASN A 65 12.11 10.63 9.88
N PRO A 66 13.08 10.14 10.67
CA PRO A 66 13.04 8.77 11.20
C PRO A 66 12.01 8.63 12.32
N HIS A 67 11.51 9.77 12.84
CA HIS A 67 10.42 9.83 13.81
C HIS A 67 9.03 9.62 13.18
N GLU A 68 8.92 9.62 11.85
CA GLU A 68 7.68 9.36 11.14
C GLU A 68 7.57 7.87 10.80
N SER A 69 6.85 7.13 11.66
CA SER A 69 6.69 5.66 11.56
C SER A 69 6.26 5.17 10.18
N SER A 70 5.40 5.95 9.50
CA SER A 70 4.90 5.65 8.15
C SER A 70 5.97 5.64 7.05
N LYS A 71 7.08 6.36 7.23
CA LYS A 71 8.19 6.44 6.26
C LYS A 71 9.33 5.49 6.62
N ILE A 72 9.62 5.34 7.91
CA ILE A 72 10.72 4.50 8.36
C ILE A 72 10.41 3.01 8.20
N LEU A 73 9.16 2.59 8.44
CA LEU A 73 8.74 1.18 8.31
C LEU A 73 9.01 0.61 6.90
N PRO A 74 8.51 1.19 5.79
CA PRO A 74 8.77 0.66 4.45
C PRO A 74 10.26 0.67 4.09
N PHE A 75 11.00 1.69 4.53
CA PHE A 75 12.45 1.74 4.36
C PHE A 75 13.16 0.60 5.11
N CYS A 76 12.78 0.33 6.35
CA CYS A 76 13.39 -0.75 7.14
C CYS A 76 13.11 -2.13 6.55
N LYS A 77 11.90 -2.36 6.01
CA LYS A 77 11.57 -3.58 5.25
C LYS A 77 12.46 -3.71 4.01
N TYR A 78 12.66 -2.61 3.26
CA TYR A 78 13.60 -2.57 2.14
C TYR A 78 15.03 -2.89 2.57
N MET A 79 15.50 -2.29 3.66
CA MET A 79 16.86 -2.51 4.15
C MET A 79 17.10 -3.93 4.65
N HIS A 80 16.05 -4.61 5.15
CA HIS A 80 16.11 -6.03 5.47
C HIS A 80 16.37 -6.86 4.20
N TYR A 81 15.53 -6.67 3.18
CA TYR A 81 15.70 -7.31 1.88
C TYR A 81 17.08 -7.04 1.27
N TRP A 82 17.45 -5.76 1.19
CA TRP A 82 18.73 -5.30 0.62
C TRP A 82 19.94 -5.96 1.31
N TYR A 83 19.90 -6.08 2.64
CA TYR A 83 21.00 -6.68 3.38
C TYR A 83 21.18 -8.17 3.03
N TYR A 84 20.09 -8.93 2.93
CA TYR A 84 20.13 -10.34 2.52
C TYR A 84 20.55 -10.52 1.06
N ASP A 85 20.21 -9.58 0.18
CA ASP A 85 20.68 -9.59 -1.20
C ASP A 85 22.20 -9.32 -1.28
N MET A 86 22.69 -8.38 -0.48
CA MET A 86 24.10 -7.97 -0.53
C MET A 86 25.06 -8.86 0.25
N ALA A 87 24.61 -9.56 1.29
CA ALA A 87 25.45 -10.35 2.17
C ALA A 87 24.88 -11.76 2.33
N LYS A 88 25.31 -12.69 1.47
CA LYS A 88 24.89 -14.10 1.49
C LYS A 88 25.92 -14.95 2.24
N LEU A 89 25.51 -15.95 3.02
CA LEU A 89 26.50 -16.86 3.62
C LEU A 89 27.13 -17.72 2.52
N ILE A 90 28.41 -18.04 2.66
CA ILE A 90 29.13 -18.89 1.68
C ILE A 90 28.43 -20.24 1.47
N ASN A 91 27.85 -20.79 2.54
CA ASN A 91 27.19 -22.10 2.53
C ASN A 91 25.76 -22.03 3.10
N GLY A 92 25.03 -20.93 2.88
CA GLY A 92 23.65 -20.86 3.37
C GLY A 92 22.97 -19.51 3.24
N PHE A 93 21.88 -19.37 3.98
CA PHE A 93 21.07 -18.17 4.02
C PHE A 93 21.49 -17.26 5.19
N PRO A 94 21.49 -15.93 5.05
CA PRO A 94 21.93 -15.01 6.10
C PRO A 94 21.23 -15.24 7.44
N PHE A 95 22.01 -15.16 8.52
CA PHE A 95 21.44 -15.28 9.86
C PHE A 95 20.64 -14.04 10.26
N TYR A 96 19.49 -14.25 10.90
CA TYR A 96 18.73 -13.18 11.55
C TYR A 96 19.60 -12.34 12.51
N SER A 97 20.54 -12.97 13.21
CA SER A 97 21.46 -12.27 14.12
C SER A 97 22.39 -11.29 13.40
N SER A 98 22.78 -11.54 12.15
CA SER A 98 23.73 -10.66 11.45
C SER A 98 23.07 -9.37 10.99
N ILE A 99 21.81 -9.44 10.55
CA ILE A 99 21.03 -8.25 10.25
C ILE A 99 20.62 -7.48 11.51
N LEU A 100 20.30 -8.19 12.60
CA LEU A 100 20.07 -7.53 13.89
C LEU A 100 21.30 -6.73 14.33
N LEU A 101 22.51 -7.30 14.19
CA LEU A 101 23.77 -6.60 14.44
C LEU A 101 23.96 -5.41 13.51
N PHE A 102 23.61 -5.54 12.22
CA PHE A 102 23.66 -4.43 11.27
C PHE A 102 22.78 -3.25 11.72
N PHE A 103 21.52 -3.50 12.08
CA PHE A 103 20.62 -2.45 12.56
C PHE A 103 21.01 -1.89 13.93
N ASN A 104 21.74 -2.63 14.75
CA ASN A 104 22.29 -2.13 16.02
C ASN A 104 23.48 -1.17 15.82
N GLU A 105 24.41 -1.52 14.93
CA GLU A 105 25.72 -0.86 14.86
C GLU A 105 25.78 0.25 13.81
N ILE A 106 24.88 0.22 12.82
CA ILE A 106 24.81 1.26 11.78
C ILE A 106 23.88 2.38 12.22
N GLU A 107 24.40 3.60 12.19
CA GLU A 107 23.72 4.81 12.64
C GLU A 107 22.39 5.04 11.92
N ASN A 108 21.35 5.42 12.65
CA ASN A 108 19.99 5.67 12.16
C ASN A 108 19.21 4.43 11.66
N PHE A 109 19.72 3.21 11.88
CA PHE A 109 19.00 1.96 11.59
C PHE A 109 18.40 1.29 12.83
N ASN A 110 18.65 1.85 14.02
CA ASN A 110 18.23 1.25 15.28
C ASN A 110 16.72 0.96 15.32
N ASP A 111 15.91 1.85 14.78
CA ASP A 111 14.45 1.71 14.79
C ASP A 111 13.96 0.62 13.82
N CYS A 112 14.78 0.23 12.83
CA CYS A 112 14.45 -0.87 11.92
C CYS A 112 14.31 -2.23 12.62
N LYS A 113 14.87 -2.37 13.82
CA LYS A 113 14.70 -3.57 14.66
C LYS A 113 13.23 -3.83 15.01
N LEU A 114 12.41 -2.78 15.09
CA LEU A 114 10.98 -2.89 15.40
C LEU A 114 10.15 -3.45 14.23
N TYR A 115 10.70 -3.40 13.00
CA TYR A 115 10.00 -3.80 11.77
C TYR A 115 10.59 -5.06 11.14
N MET A 116 11.54 -5.70 11.83
CA MET A 116 12.14 -6.96 11.38
C MET A 116 11.09 -8.07 11.30
N GLU A 117 11.24 -8.91 10.29
CA GLU A 117 10.35 -10.02 10.02
C GLU A 117 11.18 -11.28 9.81
N ASP A 118 10.62 -12.44 10.14
CA ASP A 118 11.28 -13.69 9.79
C ASP A 118 11.21 -13.89 8.27
N ILE A 119 12.38 -14.00 7.66
CA ILE A 119 12.57 -14.16 6.22
C ILE A 119 13.49 -15.36 6.06
N ASP A 120 12.90 -16.49 5.69
CA ASP A 120 13.65 -17.67 5.27
C ASP A 120 14.03 -17.55 3.77
N ASN A 121 14.79 -18.53 3.28
CA ASN A 121 15.25 -18.53 1.89
C ASN A 121 14.08 -18.51 0.88
N LYS A 122 13.00 -19.25 1.14
CA LYS A 122 11.85 -19.34 0.22
C LYS A 122 11.09 -18.02 0.16
N LYS A 123 10.91 -17.37 1.31
CA LYS A 123 10.27 -16.06 1.40
C LYS A 123 11.14 -14.99 0.76
N PHE A 124 12.46 -15.06 0.94
CA PHE A 124 13.40 -14.17 0.27
C PHE A 124 13.32 -14.31 -1.25
N GLU A 125 13.34 -15.53 -1.79
CA GLU A 125 13.15 -15.77 -3.24
C GLU A 125 11.87 -15.13 -3.76
N LYS A 126 10.74 -15.31 -3.06
CA LYS A 126 9.46 -14.67 -3.40
C LYS A 126 9.51 -13.14 -3.36
N ILE A 127 10.23 -12.56 -2.40
CA ILE A 127 10.42 -11.11 -2.32
C ILE A 127 11.28 -10.64 -3.49
N THR A 128 12.39 -11.32 -3.78
CA THR A 128 13.28 -11.03 -4.90
C THR A 128 12.53 -11.05 -6.23
N ASP A 129 11.77 -12.11 -6.50
CA ASP A 129 10.99 -12.21 -7.75
C ASP A 129 9.97 -11.08 -7.88
N LEU A 130 9.28 -10.70 -6.79
CA LEU A 130 8.38 -9.54 -6.83
C LEU A 130 9.14 -8.22 -7.06
N VAL A 131 10.31 -8.02 -6.44
CA VAL A 131 11.13 -6.83 -6.67
C VAL A 131 11.53 -6.74 -8.15
N GLU A 132 12.00 -7.84 -8.73
CA GLU A 132 12.37 -7.92 -10.14
C GLU A 132 11.16 -7.68 -11.06
N MET A 133 10.01 -8.28 -10.75
CA MET A 133 8.76 -8.06 -11.47
C MET A 133 8.35 -6.59 -11.50
N TYR A 134 8.39 -5.88 -10.36
CA TYR A 134 8.04 -4.46 -10.33
C TYR A 134 9.06 -3.57 -11.04
N ASP A 135 10.36 -3.88 -10.92
CA ASP A 135 11.42 -3.15 -11.63
C ASP A 135 11.28 -3.31 -13.16
N ASP A 136 11.05 -4.53 -13.64
CA ASP A 136 10.80 -4.78 -15.05
C ASP A 136 9.45 -4.19 -15.49
N PHE A 137 8.42 -4.21 -14.64
CA PHE A 137 7.14 -3.56 -14.97
C PHE A 137 7.27 -2.05 -15.13
N ASP A 138 8.05 -1.38 -14.28
CA ASP A 138 8.33 0.06 -14.41
C ASP A 138 9.07 0.41 -15.71
N LYS A 139 10.00 -0.45 -16.14
CA LYS A 139 10.69 -0.30 -17.44
C LYS A 139 9.76 -0.60 -18.61
N PHE A 140 8.93 -1.64 -18.49
CA PHE A 140 7.93 -2.01 -19.47
C PHE A 140 6.96 -0.86 -19.74
N LYS A 141 6.47 -0.20 -18.68
CA LYS A 141 5.55 0.94 -18.80
C LYS A 141 6.11 2.07 -19.67
N LYS A 142 7.41 2.36 -19.52
CA LYS A 142 8.10 3.38 -20.31
C LYS A 142 8.34 2.90 -21.75
N GLU A 143 8.92 1.71 -21.92
CA GLU A 143 9.32 1.23 -23.23
C GLU A 143 8.14 0.99 -24.18
N SER A 144 7.00 0.55 -23.64
CA SER A 144 5.81 0.23 -24.41
C SER A 144 5.04 1.46 -24.93
N ILE A 145 5.36 2.64 -24.40
CA ILE A 145 4.75 3.92 -24.77
C ILE A 145 5.71 4.79 -25.58
N GLU A 146 6.98 4.86 -25.17
CA GLU A 146 7.91 5.91 -25.63
C GLU A 146 8.91 5.44 -26.69
N ASN A 147 9.32 4.16 -26.69
CA ASN A 147 10.61 3.79 -27.28
C ASN A 147 10.57 3.13 -28.68
N GLY A 148 9.39 2.99 -29.32
CA GLY A 148 9.28 2.26 -30.59
C GLY A 148 9.74 0.80 -30.53
N ASN A 149 10.07 0.31 -29.33
CA ASN A 149 10.64 -0.99 -29.08
C ASN A 149 9.54 -2.04 -29.22
N THR A 150 9.67 -2.90 -30.22
CA THR A 150 8.68 -3.94 -30.53
C THR A 150 8.96 -5.27 -29.83
N ASP A 151 10.02 -5.37 -29.02
CA ASP A 151 10.40 -6.60 -28.34
C ASP A 151 9.80 -6.76 -26.95
N CYS A 152 9.55 -5.67 -26.20
CA CYS A 152 8.98 -5.67 -24.85
C CYS A 152 9.54 -6.74 -23.89
N LYS A 153 10.86 -6.86 -23.88
CA LYS A 153 11.58 -7.86 -23.09
C LYS A 153 11.26 -7.75 -21.59
N HIS A 154 11.00 -6.55 -21.09
CA HIS A 154 10.63 -6.37 -19.68
C HIS A 154 9.21 -6.87 -19.39
N GLY A 155 8.28 -6.68 -20.34
CA GLY A 155 6.94 -7.27 -20.27
C GLY A 155 6.96 -8.80 -20.28
N ASP A 156 7.84 -9.42 -21.07
CA ASP A 156 8.02 -10.88 -21.12
C ASP A 156 8.59 -11.44 -19.80
N LYS A 157 9.54 -10.72 -19.19
CA LYS A 157 10.10 -11.09 -17.88
C LYS A 157 9.04 -11.07 -16.77
N CYS A 158 8.15 -10.07 -16.78
CA CYS A 158 7.04 -10.00 -15.84
C CYS A 158 6.19 -11.29 -15.88
N SER A 159 5.85 -11.76 -17.09
CA SER A 159 5.11 -13.03 -17.26
C SER A 159 5.94 -14.23 -16.80
N THR A 160 7.23 -14.27 -17.14
CA THR A 160 8.12 -15.39 -16.78
C THR A 160 8.26 -15.56 -15.27
N LEU A 161 8.32 -14.47 -14.51
CA LEU A 161 8.39 -14.49 -13.04
C LEU A 161 7.02 -14.77 -12.40
N TYR A 162 5.92 -14.35 -13.03
CA TYR A 162 4.57 -14.50 -12.51
C TYR A 162 4.05 -15.95 -12.58
N GLU A 163 4.15 -16.57 -13.77
CA GLU A 163 3.46 -17.84 -14.06
C GLU A 163 3.82 -19.02 -13.11
N PRO A 164 5.07 -19.19 -12.64
CA PRO A 164 5.43 -20.26 -11.71
C PRO A 164 4.60 -20.27 -10.42
N TYR A 165 4.16 -19.10 -9.96
CA TYR A 165 3.43 -18.96 -8.70
C TYR A 165 1.92 -19.16 -8.82
N VAL A 166 1.37 -19.21 -10.03
CA VAL A 166 -0.08 -19.29 -10.26
C VAL A 166 -0.69 -20.54 -9.62
N GLY A 167 -0.05 -21.70 -9.77
CA GLY A 167 -0.54 -22.95 -9.20
C GLY A 167 -0.61 -22.91 -7.66
N GLU A 168 0.46 -22.43 -7.03
CA GLU A 168 0.52 -22.26 -5.57
C GLU A 168 -0.54 -21.25 -5.10
N CYS A 169 -0.66 -20.12 -5.79
CA CYS A 169 -1.60 -19.08 -5.41
C CYS A 169 -3.06 -19.46 -5.66
N LYS A 170 -3.36 -20.32 -6.63
CA LYS A 170 -4.71 -20.88 -6.77
C LYS A 170 -5.11 -21.75 -5.57
N ALA A 171 -4.15 -22.48 -5.00
CA ALA A 171 -4.40 -23.32 -3.84
C ALA A 171 -4.54 -22.51 -2.54
N ASN A 172 -3.86 -21.36 -2.43
CA ASN A 172 -3.88 -20.51 -1.23
C ASN A 172 -3.79 -19.02 -1.58
N HIS A 173 -4.84 -18.45 -2.17
CA HIS A 173 -4.81 -17.08 -2.70
C HIS A 173 -4.77 -15.99 -1.64
N ASP A 174 -5.23 -16.28 -0.42
CA ASP A 174 -5.32 -15.31 0.68
C ASP A 174 -3.97 -14.97 1.32
N ASN A 175 -2.91 -15.73 1.00
CA ASN A 175 -1.60 -15.43 1.59
C ASN A 175 -1.04 -14.09 1.07
N PRO A 176 -0.27 -13.35 1.90
CA PRO A 176 0.15 -11.99 1.55
C PRO A 176 0.90 -11.85 0.23
N PHE A 177 1.72 -12.85 -0.14
CA PHE A 177 2.44 -12.88 -1.41
C PHE A 177 1.48 -13.01 -2.60
N CYS A 178 0.54 -13.95 -2.54
CA CYS A 178 -0.43 -14.17 -3.61
C CYS A 178 -1.38 -12.99 -3.79
N LEU A 179 -1.77 -12.31 -2.71
CA LEU A 179 -2.53 -11.06 -2.79
C LEU A 179 -1.77 -9.98 -3.57
N LYS A 180 -0.43 -9.94 -3.50
CA LYS A 180 0.38 -9.03 -4.32
C LYS A 180 0.45 -9.45 -5.77
N LEU A 181 0.59 -10.74 -6.05
CA LEU A 181 0.56 -11.23 -7.43
C LEU A 181 -0.79 -10.97 -8.10
N ILE A 182 -1.90 -11.11 -7.38
CA ILE A 182 -3.23 -10.77 -7.90
C ILE A 182 -3.28 -9.30 -8.31
N ARG A 183 -2.86 -8.39 -7.43
CA ARG A 183 -2.81 -6.94 -7.73
C ARG A 183 -1.85 -6.60 -8.87
N PHE A 184 -0.68 -7.24 -8.89
CA PHE A 184 0.29 -7.07 -9.98
C PHE A 184 -0.33 -7.42 -11.34
N ARG A 185 -1.09 -8.52 -11.41
CA ARG A 185 -1.81 -8.89 -12.63
C ARG A 185 -2.82 -7.83 -13.06
N GLU A 186 -3.58 -7.28 -12.11
CA GLU A 186 -4.53 -6.20 -12.39
C GLU A 186 -3.82 -4.98 -13.00
N GLU A 187 -2.73 -4.52 -12.36
CA GLU A 187 -1.94 -3.38 -12.85
C GLU A 187 -1.33 -3.65 -14.23
N TYR A 188 -0.77 -4.85 -14.44
CA TYR A 188 -0.17 -5.25 -15.71
C TYR A 188 -1.20 -5.29 -16.84
N ASN A 189 -2.35 -5.93 -16.61
CA ASN A 189 -3.42 -6.04 -17.60
C ASN A 189 -4.08 -4.69 -17.88
N GLU A 190 -4.15 -3.79 -16.90
CA GLU A 190 -4.63 -2.43 -17.13
C GLU A 190 -3.67 -1.69 -18.06
N HIS A 191 -2.36 -1.69 -17.75
CA HIS A 191 -1.36 -1.04 -18.58
C HIS A 191 -1.31 -1.61 -20.01
N LYS A 192 -1.54 -2.92 -20.18
CA LYS A 192 -1.63 -3.55 -21.51
C LYS A 192 -2.63 -2.88 -22.45
N LYS A 193 -3.68 -2.25 -21.93
CA LYS A 193 -4.69 -1.54 -22.75
C LYS A 193 -4.12 -0.29 -23.42
N ASP A 194 -3.12 0.33 -22.80
CA ASP A 194 -2.50 1.59 -23.23
C ASP A 194 -1.20 1.38 -24.03
N VAL A 195 -0.79 0.13 -24.23
CA VAL A 195 0.43 -0.24 -24.94
C VAL A 195 0.35 0.15 -26.42
N LYS A 196 1.33 0.94 -26.89
CA LYS A 196 1.42 1.41 -28.29
C LYS A 196 2.32 0.53 -29.16
N TYR A 197 3.38 0.00 -28.57
CA TYR A 197 4.37 -0.87 -29.24
C TYR A 197 4.29 -2.27 -28.67
N CYS A 198 4.60 -3.31 -29.47
CA CYS A 198 4.68 -4.72 -29.06
C CYS A 198 3.39 -5.44 -28.60
N THR A 199 2.19 -4.85 -28.76
CA THR A 199 0.90 -5.41 -28.31
C THR A 199 0.73 -6.90 -28.67
N ASN A 200 1.16 -7.30 -29.86
CA ASN A 200 1.02 -8.66 -30.38
C ASN A 200 1.89 -9.71 -29.69
N LYS A 201 2.89 -9.32 -28.89
CA LYS A 201 3.79 -10.24 -28.18
C LYS A 201 3.41 -10.46 -26.72
N LEU A 202 2.60 -9.56 -26.14
CA LEU A 202 2.33 -9.58 -24.71
C LEU A 202 1.33 -10.67 -24.34
N LYS A 203 1.78 -11.60 -23.51
CA LYS A 203 0.91 -12.63 -22.92
C LYS A 203 -0.04 -12.03 -21.90
N ASP A 204 -1.25 -12.54 -21.83
CA ASP A 204 -2.10 -12.29 -20.66
C ASP A 204 -1.59 -13.13 -19.50
N LEU A 205 -1.53 -12.53 -18.32
CA LEU A 205 -1.16 -13.25 -17.11
C LEU A 205 -2.30 -14.17 -16.69
N THR A 206 -1.99 -15.42 -16.35
CA THR A 206 -3.00 -16.39 -15.96
C THR A 206 -3.75 -15.91 -14.69
N PRO A 207 -5.10 -15.90 -14.66
CA PRO A 207 -5.83 -15.52 -13.45
C PRO A 207 -5.57 -16.49 -12.29
N ILE A 208 -5.25 -15.95 -11.11
CA ILE A 208 -5.17 -16.69 -9.84
C ILE A 208 -6.57 -16.91 -9.26
N ILE A 209 -7.42 -15.88 -9.29
CA ILE A 209 -8.83 -15.96 -8.92
C ILE A 209 -9.65 -15.69 -10.19
N SER A 210 -10.84 -16.28 -10.32
CA SER A 210 -11.73 -16.03 -11.46
C SER A 210 -11.92 -14.54 -11.70
N ASP A 211 -11.94 -14.10 -12.96
CA ASP A 211 -12.11 -12.68 -13.30
C ASP A 211 -13.48 -12.11 -12.85
N SER A 212 -14.43 -12.97 -12.45
CA SER A 212 -15.75 -12.59 -11.90
C SER A 212 -15.76 -12.25 -10.41
N SER A 213 -14.70 -12.57 -9.66
CA SER A 213 -14.62 -12.37 -8.21
C SER A 213 -13.87 -11.09 -7.82
N SER A 214 -14.05 -10.01 -8.58
CA SER A 214 -13.59 -8.70 -8.15
C SER A 214 -14.35 -8.30 -6.87
N PRO A 215 -13.66 -8.05 -5.74
CA PRO A 215 -14.32 -7.62 -4.50
C PRO A 215 -15.06 -6.29 -4.68
N PHE A 216 -14.66 -5.48 -5.68
CA PHE A 216 -15.37 -4.25 -6.05
C PHE A 216 -16.79 -4.53 -6.55
N LEU A 217 -16.99 -5.53 -7.42
CA LEU A 217 -18.31 -5.87 -7.96
C LEU A 217 -19.26 -6.41 -6.89
N VAL A 218 -18.74 -7.20 -5.95
CA VAL A 218 -19.52 -7.75 -4.83
C VAL A 218 -19.96 -6.63 -3.88
N SER A 219 -19.08 -5.69 -3.57
CA SER A 219 -19.39 -4.56 -2.68
C SER A 219 -20.44 -3.62 -3.29
N THR A 220 -20.40 -3.36 -4.60
CA THR A 220 -21.38 -2.48 -5.26
C THR A 220 -22.75 -3.14 -5.37
N ALA A 221 -22.80 -4.44 -5.68
CA ALA A 221 -24.05 -5.18 -5.77
C ALA A 221 -24.77 -5.28 -4.40
N ALA A 222 -24.03 -5.50 -3.32
CA ALA A 222 -24.59 -5.56 -1.97
C ALA A 222 -25.17 -4.20 -1.52
N MET A 223 -24.46 -3.10 -1.76
CA MET A 223 -24.93 -1.75 -1.45
C MET A 223 -26.20 -1.38 -2.24
N SER A 224 -26.28 -1.79 -3.52
CA SER A 224 -27.45 -1.59 -4.36
C SER A 224 -28.64 -2.42 -3.87
N ALA A 225 -28.42 -3.69 -3.53
CA ALA A 225 -29.46 -4.57 -3.01
C ALA A 225 -30.04 -4.07 -1.67
N ILE A 226 -29.19 -3.59 -0.77
CA ILE A 226 -29.63 -2.98 0.51
C ILE A 226 -30.46 -1.73 0.25
N SER A 227 -30.04 -0.86 -0.68
CA SER A 227 -30.77 0.38 -1.01
C SER A 227 -32.15 0.08 -1.60
N VAL A 228 -32.25 -0.90 -2.51
CA VAL A 228 -33.53 -1.34 -3.08
C VAL A 228 -34.42 -1.97 -2.02
N ALA A 229 -33.87 -2.81 -1.14
CA ALA A 229 -34.63 -3.42 -0.06
C ALA A 229 -35.18 -2.38 0.94
N LEU A 230 -34.38 -1.36 1.29
CA LEU A 230 -34.83 -0.25 2.15
C LEU A 230 -35.90 0.60 1.46
N PHE A 231 -35.79 0.84 0.16
CA PHE A 231 -36.79 1.60 -0.59
C PHE A 231 -38.13 0.84 -0.68
N VAL A 232 -38.08 -0.47 -0.93
CA VAL A 232 -39.26 -1.34 -0.97
C VAL A 232 -39.89 -1.44 0.42
N SER A 233 -39.10 -1.62 1.47
CA SER A 233 -39.65 -1.68 2.83
C SER A 233 -40.26 -0.34 3.27
N TYR A 234 -39.63 0.78 2.94
CA TYR A 234 -40.17 2.12 3.20
C TYR A 234 -41.48 2.38 2.45
N LYS A 235 -41.58 1.99 1.17
CA LYS A 235 -42.75 2.26 0.33
C LYS A 235 -43.90 1.28 0.56
N PHE A 236 -43.61 0.02 0.91
CA PHE A 236 -44.60 -1.05 0.95
C PHE A 236 -44.82 -1.67 2.34
N THR A 237 -44.05 -1.27 3.37
CA THR A 237 -44.27 -1.70 4.76
C THR A 237 -44.79 -0.51 5.57
N PRO A 238 -46.00 -0.58 6.16
CA PRO A 238 -46.54 0.52 6.97
C PRO A 238 -45.89 0.52 8.37
N LEU A 239 -44.57 0.75 8.44
CA LEU A 239 -43.82 0.81 9.70
C LEU A 239 -44.27 1.98 10.61
N GLY A 240 -44.95 2.99 10.05
CA GLY A 240 -45.60 4.04 10.82
C GLY A 240 -46.73 3.55 11.75
N ALA A 241 -47.30 2.37 11.48
CA ALA A 241 -48.28 1.74 12.37
C ALA A 241 -47.62 0.91 13.49
N TRP A 242 -46.40 0.41 13.27
CA TRP A 242 -45.69 -0.48 14.20
C TRP A 242 -44.86 0.28 15.24
N LEU A 243 -44.33 1.46 14.89
CA LEU A 243 -43.55 2.30 15.80
C LEU A 243 -44.38 3.13 16.79
N ARG A 244 -45.71 2.97 16.88
CA ARG A 244 -46.50 3.59 17.97
C ARG A 244 -46.33 2.75 19.24
N PRO A 245 -45.61 3.24 20.27
CA PRO A 245 -45.65 2.57 21.56
C PRO A 245 -47.06 2.78 22.11
N ARG A 246 -47.84 1.71 22.29
CA ARG A 246 -49.05 1.76 23.12
C ARG A 246 -48.61 1.95 24.57
N LEU A 247 -48.37 3.21 24.95
CA LEU A 247 -48.18 3.59 26.35
C LEU A 247 -49.55 3.49 27.07
N PRO A 248 -49.65 2.75 28.19
CA PRO A 248 -50.83 2.82 29.05
C PRO A 248 -50.85 4.16 29.79
N GLY A 249 -51.91 4.96 29.62
CA GLY A 249 -52.13 6.18 30.44
C GLY A 249 -52.34 7.51 29.71
N GLY A 250 -52.63 7.52 28.40
CA GLY A 250 -52.77 8.74 27.60
C GLY A 250 -54.12 9.45 27.68
N LYS A 251 -54.43 10.12 28.80
CA LYS A 251 -55.41 11.24 28.81
C LYS A 251 -54.96 12.30 29.84
N LYS A 252 -53.94 13.12 29.51
CA LYS A 252 -53.77 14.47 30.10
C LYS A 252 -52.59 15.33 29.61
N LYS A 253 -51.82 14.96 28.58
CA LYS A 253 -50.65 15.77 28.16
C LYS A 253 -50.61 16.22 26.69
N ALA A 254 -51.73 16.17 25.96
CA ALA A 254 -51.79 16.74 24.60
C ALA A 254 -51.86 18.29 24.62
N ASN A 255 -52.51 18.88 25.63
CA ASN A 255 -52.81 20.33 25.61
C ASN A 255 -51.62 21.25 25.93
N ILE A 256 -50.44 20.73 26.29
CA ILE A 256 -49.27 21.56 26.65
C ILE A 256 -48.39 21.84 25.43
N VAL A 257 -48.38 20.95 24.44
CA VAL A 257 -47.53 21.09 23.24
C VAL A 257 -48.18 22.02 22.22
N ASP A 258 -49.50 21.93 22.05
CA ASP A 258 -50.24 22.79 21.11
C ASP A 258 -50.24 24.27 21.53
N HIS A 259 -50.31 24.55 22.85
CA HIS A 259 -50.23 25.93 23.35
C HIS A 259 -48.86 26.56 23.06
N LYS A 260 -47.77 25.78 23.21
CA LYS A 260 -46.40 26.27 22.94
C LYS A 260 -46.13 26.48 21.45
N MET A 261 -46.76 25.71 20.56
CA MET A 261 -46.61 25.88 19.11
C MET A 261 -47.38 27.12 18.61
N SER A 262 -48.56 27.38 19.19
CA SER A 262 -49.38 28.56 18.88
C SER A 262 -48.73 29.89 19.32
N GLU A 263 -48.04 29.92 20.47
CA GLU A 263 -47.32 31.12 20.92
C GLU A 263 -46.08 31.45 20.07
N LEU A 264 -45.45 30.44 19.45
CA LEU A 264 -44.28 30.65 18.58
C LEU A 264 -44.67 31.17 17.19
N GLN A 265 -45.83 30.78 16.66
CA GLN A 265 -46.31 31.26 15.35
C GLN A 265 -46.83 32.70 15.38
N ASN A 266 -47.46 33.12 16.48
CA ASN A 266 -48.00 34.48 16.58
C ASN A 266 -46.92 35.57 16.79
N ASN A 267 -45.72 35.20 17.22
CA ASN A 267 -44.60 36.14 17.43
C ASN A 267 -43.72 36.39 16.19
N SER A 268 -43.97 35.69 15.07
CA SER A 268 -43.18 35.85 13.84
C SER A 268 -43.84 36.73 12.76
N GLU A 269 -45.10 37.14 12.92
CA GLU A 269 -45.81 38.02 12.00
C GLU A 269 -46.00 39.43 12.57
N THR A 270 -44.91 40.13 12.88
CA THR A 270 -44.85 41.60 12.87
C THR A 270 -43.42 42.05 13.12
N GLU A 271 -42.75 42.54 12.08
CA GLU A 271 -41.90 43.76 12.08
C GLU A 271 -41.06 43.80 10.80
N GLY A 272 -41.62 44.41 9.76
CA GLY A 272 -40.80 45.02 8.71
C GLY A 272 -40.27 46.34 9.24
N THR A 273 -38.99 46.40 9.59
CA THR A 273 -38.29 47.66 9.88
C THR A 273 -37.09 47.83 8.96
N SER A 274 -37.12 48.97 8.26
CA SER A 274 -36.17 49.48 7.28
C SER A 274 -34.82 49.81 7.93
N TYR A 275 -33.73 49.24 7.40
CA TYR A 275 -32.38 49.68 7.74
C TYR A 275 -31.93 50.77 6.78
N LYS A 276 -31.79 52.00 7.30
CA LYS A 276 -31.13 53.14 6.64
C LYS A 276 -29.61 52.97 6.71
N VAL A 277 -28.94 53.12 5.57
CA VAL A 277 -27.47 53.23 5.46
C VAL A 277 -27.04 54.70 5.61
N PRO A 278 -26.08 55.04 6.48
CA PRO A 278 -25.37 56.31 6.39
C PRO A 278 -24.03 56.14 5.67
N TYR A 279 -23.86 56.89 4.59
CA TYR A 279 -22.58 57.17 3.92
C TYR A 279 -21.71 58.08 4.80
N HIS A 280 -20.41 57.78 4.88
CA HIS A 280 -19.39 58.80 5.11
C HIS A 280 -18.33 58.72 4.00
N SER A 281 -18.24 59.82 3.24
CA SER A 281 -17.16 60.10 2.30
C SER A 281 -15.97 60.71 3.04
N SER A 282 -14.77 60.45 2.47
CA SER A 282 -13.45 61.09 2.60
C SER A 282 -13.15 61.97 3.81
#